data_AF-I3R306-F1
#
_entry.id   AF-I3R306-F1
#
_cell.length_a   1.000
_cell.length_b   1.000
_cell.length_c   1.000
_cell.angle_alpha   90.00
_cell.angle_beta   90.00
_cell.angle_gamma   90.00
#
_symmetry.space_group_name_H-M   'P 1'
#
loop_
_entity.id
_entity.type
_entity.pdbx_description
1 polymer ?
#
loop_
_entity_poly.entity_id
_entity_poly.type
_entity_poly.pdbx_seq_one_letter_code
_entity_poly.pdbx_strand_id
1 'polypeptide(L)'
;MAPAIDPEVVFHEPINPRGMNFELCVEALRDAGFEAEAGQFEALLDEDTWVEYALEQIRMVREVAEELGGLTIHTWPDRNLLRATSGELRARLVRMKQHMSEEAW
;
A
#
# COMPACT_ATOMS: atom_id res chain seq x y z
N MET A 1 -27.64 4.53 -7.45
CA MET A 1 -27.27 4.89 -6.06
C MET A 1 -26.28 3.82 -5.62
N ALA A 2 -24.98 4.12 -5.67
CA ALA A 2 -23.98 3.17 -5.14
C ALA A 2 -24.28 2.96 -3.65
N PRO A 3 -24.15 1.74 -3.10
CA PRO A 3 -24.26 1.56 -1.66
C PRO A 3 -23.25 2.50 -1.01
N ALA A 4 -23.72 3.36 -0.12
CA ALA A 4 -22.84 4.15 0.73
C ALA A 4 -22.15 3.15 1.63
N ILE A 5 -20.93 2.74 1.25
CA ILE A 5 -20.06 2.02 2.16
C ILE A 5 -19.65 3.09 3.17
N ASP A 6 -20.05 2.90 4.42
CA ASP A 6 -19.62 3.69 5.58
C ASP A 6 -18.62 2.84 6.36
N PRO A 7 -17.36 2.70 5.87
CA PRO A 7 -16.40 1.83 6.52
C PRO A 7 -15.95 2.46 7.84
N GLU A 8 -16.28 1.84 8.97
CA GLU A 8 -15.78 2.27 10.28
C GLU A 8 -14.24 2.14 10.38
N VAL A 9 -13.65 1.21 9.61
CA VAL A 9 -12.22 0.87 9.62
C VAL A 9 -11.75 0.49 8.22
N VAL A 10 -10.56 0.97 7.81
CA VAL A 10 -9.91 0.59 6.55
C VAL A 10 -8.56 -0.07 6.82
N PHE A 11 -8.35 -1.24 6.23
CA PHE A 11 -7.06 -1.92 6.20
C PHE A 11 -6.34 -1.58 4.90
N HIS A 12 -5.07 -1.20 5.00
CA HIS A 12 -4.28 -0.75 3.87
C HIS A 12 -2.91 -1.44 3.87
N GLU A 13 -2.59 -2.11 2.78
CA GLU A 13 -1.26 -2.65 2.49
C GLU A 13 -0.84 -2.15 1.11
N PRO A 14 0.30 -1.44 0.97
CA PRO A 14 0.86 -1.12 -0.34
C PRO A 14 1.17 -2.40 -1.12
N ILE A 15 1.01 -2.37 -2.44
CA ILE A 15 1.31 -3.52 -3.29
C ILE A 15 2.73 -4.02 -3.02
N ASN A 16 2.87 -5.33 -2.82
CA ASN A 16 4.16 -6.00 -2.75
C ASN A 16 4.46 -6.62 -4.12
N PRO A 17 5.44 -6.10 -4.88
CA PRO A 17 5.76 -6.54 -6.24
C PRO A 17 6.53 -7.86 -6.27
N ARG A 18 6.41 -8.67 -5.21
CA ARG A 18 7.18 -9.89 -5.00
C ARG A 18 6.21 -11.07 -4.95
N GLY A 19 6.19 -11.85 -6.03
CA GLY A 19 5.52 -13.14 -6.08
C GLY A 19 4.42 -13.23 -7.13
N MET A 20 3.88 -14.44 -7.24
CA MET A 20 2.99 -14.87 -8.32
C MET A 20 1.75 -13.98 -8.50
N ASN A 21 1.15 -13.47 -7.42
CA ASN A 21 -0.05 -12.61 -7.53
C ASN A 21 0.24 -11.31 -8.28
N PHE A 22 1.46 -10.78 -8.17
CA PHE A 22 1.88 -9.59 -8.88
C PHE A 22 2.11 -9.89 -10.36
N GLU A 23 2.78 -11.00 -10.66
CA GLU A 23 3.01 -11.49 -12.03
C GLU A 23 1.69 -11.69 -12.77
N LEU A 24 0.72 -12.37 -12.14
CA LEU A 24 -0.62 -12.56 -12.69
C LEU A 24 -1.36 -11.23 -12.92
N CYS A 25 -1.12 -10.20 -12.10
CA CYS A 25 -1.71 -8.88 -12.29
C CYS A 25 -1.13 -8.18 -13.52
N VAL A 26 0.19 -8.25 -13.73
CA VAL A 26 0.86 -7.72 -14.92
C VAL A 26 0.38 -8.45 -16.18
N GLU A 27 0.28 -9.77 -16.14
CA GLU A 27 -0.26 -10.57 -17.26
C GLU A 27 -1.71 -10.17 -17.58
N ALA A 28 -2.57 -10.03 -16.57
CA ALA A 28 -3.95 -9.61 -16.77
C ALA A 28 -4.07 -8.21 -17.39
N LEU A 29 -3.18 -7.27 -17.03
CA LEU A 29 -3.13 -5.95 -17.65
C LEU A 29 -2.77 -6.05 -19.14
N ARG A 30 -1.77 -6.88 -19.48
CA ARG A 30 -1.37 -7.12 -20.87
C ARG A 30 -2.48 -7.77 -21.70
N ASP A 31 -3.10 -8.81 -21.17
CA ASP A 31 -4.20 -9.52 -21.83
C ASP A 31 -5.41 -8.61 -22.09
N ALA A 32 -5.62 -7.63 -21.22
CA ALA A 32 -6.66 -6.61 -21.37
C ALA A 32 -6.26 -5.42 -22.26
N GLY A 33 -5.01 -5.36 -22.76
CA GLY A 33 -4.50 -4.31 -23.63
C GLY A 33 -3.97 -3.06 -22.92
N PHE A 34 -3.77 -3.12 -21.60
CA PHE A 34 -3.24 -2.04 -20.76
C PHE A 34 -1.70 -2.11 -20.66
N GLU A 35 -1.02 -1.99 -21.80
CA GLU A 35 0.45 -2.16 -21.87
C GLU A 35 1.20 -1.07 -21.08
N ALA A 36 0.67 0.16 -21.05
CA ALA A 36 1.30 1.25 -20.32
C ALA A 36 1.26 1.02 -18.80
N GLU A 37 0.11 0.56 -18.30
CA GLU A 37 -0.12 0.22 -16.90
C GLU A 37 0.68 -1.04 -16.50
N ALA A 38 0.77 -2.04 -17.38
CA ALA A 38 1.63 -3.19 -17.17
C ALA A 38 3.10 -2.76 -16.99
N GLY A 39 3.59 -1.83 -17.81
CA GLY A 39 4.92 -1.24 -17.67
C GLY A 39 5.12 -0.45 -16.36
N GLN A 40 4.10 0.28 -15.90
CA GLN A 40 4.14 0.96 -14.60
C GLN A 40 4.19 -0.02 -13.42
N PHE A 41 3.47 -1.13 -13.49
CA PHE A 41 3.57 -2.20 -12.51
C PHE A 41 4.97 -2.82 -12.55
N GLU A 42 5.49 -3.19 -13.72
CA GLU A 42 6.84 -3.75 -13.82
C GLU A 42 7.93 -2.82 -13.29
N ALA A 43 7.76 -1.50 -13.36
CA ALA A 43 8.67 -0.54 -12.73
C ALA A 43 8.75 -0.72 -11.20
N LEU A 44 7.69 -1.21 -10.56
CA LEU A 44 7.70 -1.54 -9.12
C LEU A 44 8.59 -2.75 -8.79
N LEU A 45 9.10 -3.51 -9.76
CA LEU A 45 10.08 -4.57 -9.50
C LEU A 45 11.43 -3.99 -9.05
N ASP A 46 11.71 -2.73 -9.38
CA ASP A 46 12.84 -1.98 -8.85
C ASP A 46 12.58 -1.55 -7.39
N GLU A 47 13.54 -1.80 -6.50
CA GLU A 47 13.35 -1.60 -5.06
C GLU A 47 13.15 -0.12 -4.70
N ASP A 48 13.93 0.79 -5.29
CA ASP A 48 13.84 2.21 -5.00
C ASP A 48 12.51 2.79 -5.48
N THR A 49 12.10 2.40 -6.70
CA THR A 49 10.81 2.76 -7.28
C THR A 49 9.65 2.26 -6.40
N TRP A 50 9.72 1.01 -5.92
CA TRP A 50 8.73 0.46 -5.02
C TRP A 50 8.69 1.17 -3.66
N VAL A 51 9.84 1.51 -3.09
CA VAL A 51 9.92 2.24 -1.81
C VAL A 51 9.25 3.61 -1.95
N GLU A 52 9.54 4.35 -3.02
CA GLU A 52 8.89 5.63 -3.30
C GLU A 52 7.38 5.48 -3.41
N TYR A 53 6.93 4.55 -4.27
CA TYR A 53 5.51 4.22 -4.43
C TYR A 53 4.83 3.87 -3.10
N ALA A 54 5.43 2.99 -2.29
CA ALA A 54 4.82 2.51 -1.06
C ALA A 54 4.69 3.63 -0.02
N LEU A 55 5.69 4.51 0.08
CA LEU A 55 5.63 5.68 0.97
C LEU A 55 4.58 6.69 0.50
N GLU A 56 4.48 6.94 -0.80
CA GLU A 56 3.47 7.81 -1.37
C GLU A 56 2.05 7.27 -1.16
N GLN A 57 1.81 5.97 -1.40
CA GLN A 57 0.53 5.33 -1.15
C GLN A 57 0.10 5.43 0.31
N ILE A 58 1.02 5.15 1.25
CA ILE A 58 0.74 5.30 2.69
C ILE A 58 0.37 6.75 3.03
N ARG A 59 1.02 7.73 2.41
CA ARG A 59 0.70 9.15 2.62
C ARG A 59 -0.70 9.47 2.08
N MET A 60 -0.94 9.12 0.82
CA MET A 60 -2.16 9.42 0.08
C MET A 60 -3.39 8.81 0.75
N VAL A 61 -3.36 7.53 1.14
CA VAL A 61 -4.50 6.88 1.80
C VAL A 61 -4.86 7.57 3.12
N ARG A 62 -3.87 8.08 3.85
CA ARG A 62 -4.11 8.81 5.10
C ARG A 62 -4.65 10.21 4.86
N GLU A 63 -4.16 10.92 3.83
CA GLU A 63 -4.72 12.21 3.41
C GLU A 63 -6.20 12.06 3.03
N VAL A 64 -6.55 11.04 2.23
CA VAL A 64 -7.94 10.74 1.87
C VAL A 64 -8.78 10.37 3.10
N ALA A 65 -8.23 9.63 4.05
CA ALA A 65 -8.94 9.28 5.29
C ALA A 65 -9.30 10.52 6.13
N GLU A 66 -8.40 11.51 6.19
CA GLU A 66 -8.63 12.79 6.84
C GLU A 66 -9.72 13.59 6.11
N GLU A 67 -9.69 13.64 4.77
CA GLU A 67 -10.70 14.30 3.94
C GLU A 67 -12.11 13.70 4.09
N LEU A 68 -12.20 12.38 4.32
CA LEU A 68 -13.45 11.64 4.51
C LEU A 68 -14.01 11.70 5.93
N GLY A 69 -13.47 12.55 6.81
CA GLY A 69 -13.97 12.72 8.17
C GLY A 69 -13.18 11.97 9.24
N GLY A 70 -11.93 11.57 8.94
CA GLY A 70 -11.02 10.96 9.90
C GLY A 70 -11.23 9.46 10.08
N LEU A 71 -11.35 8.73 8.97
CA LEU A 71 -11.48 7.26 8.99
C LEU A 71 -10.29 6.60 9.70
N THR A 72 -10.56 5.54 10.46
CA THR A 72 -9.50 4.76 11.09
C THR A 72 -8.76 3.93 10.03
N ILE A 73 -7.46 4.21 9.86
CA ILE A 73 -6.60 3.49 8.90
C ILE A 73 -5.58 2.62 9.62
N HIS A 74 -5.66 1.32 9.38
CA HIS A 74 -4.64 0.33 9.74
C HIS A 74 -3.75 0.05 8.54
N THR A 75 -2.58 0.69 8.52
CA THR A 75 -1.56 0.43 7.50
C THR A 75 -0.65 -0.70 7.92
N TRP A 76 -0.42 -1.67 7.03
CA TRP A 76 0.58 -2.73 7.18
C TRP A 76 1.79 -2.47 6.26
N PRO A 77 2.88 -1.86 6.78
CA PRO A 77 4.11 -1.77 6.01
C PRO A 77 4.78 -3.13 5.87
N ASP A 78 5.21 -3.47 4.65
CA ASP A 78 6.00 -4.66 4.38
C ASP A 78 7.35 -4.62 5.13
N ARG A 79 7.88 -5.79 5.47
CA ARG A 79 9.16 -5.89 6.20
C ARG A 79 10.33 -5.30 5.40
N ASN A 80 10.33 -5.40 4.07
CA ASN A 80 11.39 -4.84 3.26
C ASN A 80 11.32 -3.31 3.23
N LEU A 81 10.12 -2.71 3.28
CA LEU A 81 9.97 -1.26 3.41
C LEU A 81 10.56 -0.75 4.74
N LEU A 82 10.36 -1.51 5.83
CA LEU A 82 11.00 -1.20 7.11
C LEU A 82 12.53 -1.32 7.08
N ARG A 83 13.07 -2.19 6.21
CA ARG A 83 14.52 -2.39 6.04
C ARG A 83 15.15 -1.31 5.16
N ALA A 84 14.43 -0.88 4.12
CA ALA A 84 14.87 0.15 3.18
C ALA A 84 14.80 1.57 3.77
N THR A 85 14.04 1.77 4.85
CA THR A 85 13.91 3.06 5.53
C THR A 85 14.78 3.15 6.78
N SER A 86 15.05 4.38 7.24
CA SER A 86 15.85 4.64 8.44
C SER A 86 15.31 5.82 9.26
N GLY A 87 15.91 6.04 10.44
CA GLY A 87 15.58 7.19 11.31
C GLY A 87 14.11 7.23 11.73
N GLU A 88 13.57 8.45 11.79
CA GLU A 88 12.18 8.69 12.21
C GLU A 88 11.15 8.08 11.27
N LEU A 89 11.46 8.01 9.97
CA LEU A 89 10.58 7.38 8.99
C LEU A 89 10.36 5.90 9.31
N ARG A 90 11.46 5.17 9.56
CA ARG A 90 11.37 3.76 9.98
C ARG A 90 10.63 3.61 11.30
N ALA A 91 10.90 4.48 12.27
CA ALA A 91 10.22 4.45 13.57
C ALA A 91 8.70 4.63 13.41
N ARG A 92 8.26 5.54 12.54
CA ARG A 92 6.84 5.75 12.21
C ARG A 92 6.21 4.51 11.58
N LEU A 93 6.86 3.89 10.60
CA LEU A 93 6.33 2.69 9.95
C LEU A 93 6.25 1.49 10.92
N VAL A 94 7.22 1.35 11.83
CA VAL A 94 7.17 0.31 12.87
C VAL A 94 5.97 0.53 13.80
N ARG A 95 5.69 1.77 14.22
CA ARG A 95 4.51 2.08 15.04
C ARG A 95 3.20 1.75 14.32
N MET A 96 3.09 2.06 13.03
CA MET A 96 1.90 1.70 12.22
C MET A 96 1.66 0.19 12.23
N LYS A 97 2.73 -0.60 12.02
CA LYS A 97 2.64 -2.07 12.03
C LYS A 97 2.26 -2.63 13.40
N GLN A 98 2.76 -2.03 14.48
CA GLN A 98 2.45 -2.46 15.85
C GLN A 98 1.00 -2.15 16.25
N HIS A 99 0.46 -1.02 15.81
CA HIS A 99 -0.93 -0.65 16.09
C HIS A 99 -1.93 -1.70 15.55
N MET A 100 -1.63 -2.32 14.40
CA MET A 100 -2.41 -3.45 13.89
C MET A 100 -2.36 -4.70 14.78
N SER A 101 -1.25 -4.91 15.48
CA SER A 101 -1.10 -6.08 16.36
C SER A 101 -1.83 -5.95 17.69
N GLU A 102 -2.27 -4.73 18.06
CA GLU A 102 -3.00 -4.46 19.31
C GLU A 102 -4.51 -4.73 19.16
N GLU A 103 -5.08 -4.56 17.97
CA GLU A 103 -6.51 -4.75 17.69
C GLU A 103 -6.88 -6.17 17.21
N ALA A 104 -5.89 -7.01 16.90
CA ALA A 104 -6.10 -8.36 16.37
C ALA A 104 -6.38 -9.43 17.46
N TRP A 105 -6.81 -9.03 18.67
CA TRP A 105 -7.03 -9.91 19.82
C TRP A 105 -8.46 -9.85 20.37
#